data_AF-A0A316BQC3-F1
#
_entry.id   AF-A0A316BQC3-F1
#
_cell.length_a   1.000
_cell.length_b   1.000
_cell.length_c   1.000
_cell.angle_alpha   90.00
_cell.angle_beta   90.00
_cell.angle_gamma   90.00
#
_symmetry.space_group_name_H-M   'P 1'
#
loop_
_entity.id
_entity.type
_entity.pdbx_description
1 polymer ?
#
loop_
_entity_poly.entity_id
_entity_poly.type
_entity_poly.pdbx_seq_one_letter_code
_entity_poly.pdbx_strand_id
1 'polypeptide(L)' 'IDGGVTPETAPLVTAAGANVLVAGSAVFKGGTPDAYARNIAAIRAAGDGALRKAA' A
#
# COMPACT_ATOMS: atom_id res chain seq x y z
N ILE A 1 0.45 -3.32 -10.15
CA ILE A 1 0.51 -1.86 -10.37
C ILE A 1 1.85 -1.34 -9.89
N ASP A 2 2.55 -0.58 -10.73
CA ASP A 2 3.85 0.00 -10.41
C ASP A 2 3.78 1.53 -10.45
N GLY A 3 4.40 2.17 -9.45
CA GLY A 3 4.43 3.63 -9.28
C GLY A 3 3.23 4.21 -8.51
N GLY A 4 3.51 5.24 -7.70
CA GLY A 4 2.48 6.06 -7.03
C GLY A 4 1.63 5.34 -5.96
N VAL A 5 1.98 4.12 -5.56
CA VAL A 5 1.27 3.39 -4.50
C VAL A 5 1.60 3.99 -3.13
N THR A 6 0.56 4.45 -2.44
CA THR A 6 0.56 4.99 -1.07
C THR A 6 -0.57 4.32 -0.27
N PRO A 7 -0.67 4.52 1.06
CA PRO A 7 -1.82 4.06 1.82
C PRO A 7 -3.16 4.57 1.29
N GLU A 8 -3.19 5.76 0.67
CA GLU A 8 -4.40 6.35 0.10
C GLU A 8 -4.78 5.72 -1.25
N THR A 9 -3.80 5.30 -2.06
CA THR A 9 -4.05 4.75 -3.40
C THR A 9 -4.11 3.22 -3.44
N ALA A 10 -3.52 2.53 -2.44
CA ALA A 10 -3.56 1.08 -2.34
C ALA A 10 -4.99 0.48 -2.34
N PRO A 11 -6.00 1.06 -1.66
CA PRO A 11 -7.40 0.61 -1.75
C PRO A 11 -7.98 0.68 -3.16
N LEU A 12 -7.64 1.71 -3.93
CA LEU A 12 -8.22 1.94 -5.26
C LEU A 12 -7.77 0.86 -6.24
N VAL A 13 -6.47 0.55 -6.23
CA VAL A 13 -5.89 -0.43 -7.14
C VAL A 13 -6.25 -1.86 -6.76
N THR A 14 -6.35 -2.15 -5.46
CA THR A 14 -6.79 -3.47 -4.97
C THR A 14 -8.28 -3.72 -5.26
N ALA A 15 -9.14 -2.72 -5.07
CA ALA A 15 -10.55 -2.80 -5.47
C ALA A 15 -10.73 -3.00 -6.99
N ALA A 16 -9.80 -2.48 -7.80
CA ALA A 16 -9.75 -2.72 -9.24
C ALA A 16 -9.18 -4.11 -9.63
N GLY A 17 -8.88 -4.97 -8.66
CA GLY A 17 -8.40 -6.34 -8.89
C GLY A 17 -6.87 -6.49 -8.92
N ALA A 18 -6.10 -5.46 -8.56
CA ALA A 18 -4.65 -5.61 -8.44
C ALA A 18 -4.29 -6.54 -7.28
N ASN A 19 -3.50 -7.57 -7.58
CA ASN A 19 -2.97 -8.53 -6.61
C ASN A 19 -1.51 -8.25 -6.20
N VAL A 20 -0.78 -7.45 -6.99
CA VAL A 20 0.61 -7.06 -6.73
C VAL A 20 0.76 -5.55 -6.84
N LEU A 21 1.31 -4.95 -5.78
CA LEU A 21 1.53 -3.51 -5.62
C LEU A 21 3.02 -3.24 -5.44
N VAL A 22 3.56 -2.27 -6.18
CA VAL A 22 4.95 -1.82 -6.03
C VAL A 22 4.95 -0.40 -5.46
N ALA A 23 5.55 -0.24 -4.29
CA ALA A 23 5.64 1.03 -3.57
C ALA A 23 7.09 1.32 -3.16
N GLY A 24 7.75 2.23 -3.88
CA GLY A 24 9.12 2.66 -3.58
C GLY A 24 9.14 3.87 -2.65
N SER A 25 8.89 5.06 -3.19
CA SER A 25 8.97 6.32 -2.45
C SER A 25 8.11 6.36 -1.18
N ALA A 26 6.91 5.78 -1.21
CA ALA A 26 6.03 5.71 -0.06
C ALA A 26 6.60 4.83 1.08
N VAL A 27 7.28 3.74 0.73
CA VAL A 27 7.89 2.83 1.71
C VAL A 27 9.14 3.46 2.35
N PHE A 28 9.98 4.14 1.57
CA PHE A 28 11.21 4.76 2.06
C PHE A 28 11.01 6.15 2.71
N LYS A 29 9.79 6.69 2.69
CA LYS A 29 9.49 7.99 3.29
C LYS A 29 9.84 8.00 4.79
N GLY A 30 10.64 8.97 5.21
CA GLY A 30 11.07 9.12 6.61
C GLY A 30 12.43 8.49 6.94
N GLY A 31 13.01 7.68 6.04
CA GLY A 31 14.44 7.32 6.07
C GLY A 31 14.93 6.48 7.25
N THR A 32 14.04 5.98 8.11
CA THR A 32 14.39 5.14 9.28
C THR A 32 13.81 3.74 9.16
N PRO A 33 14.39 2.73 9.83
CA PRO A 33 13.82 1.38 9.89
C PRO A 33 12.37 1.35 10.42
N ASP A 34 12.07 2.16 11.44
CA ASP A 34 10.72 2.28 11.99
C ASP A 34 9.74 2.88 10.98
N ALA A 35 10.14 3.94 10.26
CA ALA A 35 9.32 4.53 9.22
C ALA A 35 9.07 3.52 8.09
N TYR A 36 10.10 2.79 7.66
CA TYR A 36 10.00 1.74 6.65
C TYR A 36 8.97 0.67 7.03
N ALA A 37 9.07 0.10 8.23
CA ALA A 37 8.13 -0.90 8.73
C ALA A 37 6.70 -0.35 8.82
N ARG A 38 6.54 0.86 9.39
CA ARG A 38 5.23 1.51 9.52
C ARG A 38 4.58 1.80 8.16
N ASN A 39 5.35 2.27 7.18
CA ASN A 39 4.83 2.59 5.85
C ASN A 39 4.34 1.33 5.12
N ILE A 40 5.11 0.23 5.18
CA ILE A 40 4.69 -1.06 4.60
C ILE A 40 3.40 -1.55 5.26
N ALA A 41 3.32 -1.49 6.60
CA ALA A 41 2.13 -1.91 7.34
C ALA A 41 0.90 -1.09 6.95
N ALA A 42 1.05 0.23 6.81
CA ALA A 42 -0.04 1.12 6.40
C ALA A 42 -0.56 0.79 4.98
N ILE A 43 0.35 0.59 4.02
CA ILE A 43 -0.03 0.22 2.64
C ILE A 43 -0.77 -1.12 2.61
N ARG A 44 -0.28 -2.13 3.33
CA ARG A 44 -0.92 -3.45 3.42
C ARG A 44 -2.29 -3.38 4.07
N ALA A 45 -2.40 -2.71 5.22
CA ALA A 45 -3.66 -2.57 5.93
C ALA A 45 -4.73 -1.89 5.06
N ALA A 46 -4.35 -0.86 4.31
CA ALA A 46 -5.25 -0.15 3.41
C ALA A 46 -5.69 -1.04 2.23
N GLY A 47 -4.75 -1.69 1.54
CA GLY A 47 -5.06 -2.58 0.41
C GLY A 47 -5.88 -3.81 0.81
N ASP A 48 -5.47 -4.52 1.86
CA ASP A 48 -6.17 -5.72 2.33
C ASP A 48 -7.55 -5.37 2.91
N GLY A 49 -7.69 -4.18 3.48
CA GLY A 49 -8.98 -3.66 3.96
C GLY A 49 -9.98 -3.45 2.82
N ALA A 50 -9.52 -3.05 1.64
CA ALA A 50 -10.38 -2.92 0.45
C ALA A 50 -10.80 -4.27 -0.12
N LEU A 51 -9.89 -5.24 -0.21
CA LEU A 51 -10.22 -6.60 -0.67
C LEU A 51 -11.29 -7.26 0.21
N ARG A 52 -11.19 -7.13 1.54
CA ARG A 52 -12.19 -7.70 2.47
C ARG A 52 -13.59 -7.08 2.36
N LYS A 53 -13.70 -5.84 1.86
CA LYS A 53 -15.00 -5.18 1.67
C LYS A 53 -15.66 -5.58 0.34
N ALA A 54 -14.88 -6.03 -0.63
CA ALA A 54 -15.35 -6.40 -1.95
C ALA A 54 -15.74 -7.89 -2.06
N ALA A 55 -15.29 -8.71 -1.11
CA ALA A 55 -15.65 -10.13 -0.97
C ALA A 55 -16.86 -10.30 -0.06
#